data_AF-A0A418MBU7-F1
#
_entry.id   AF-A0A418MBU7-F1
#
_cell.length_a   1.000
_cell.length_b   1.000
_cell.length_c   1.000
_cell.angle_alpha   90.00
_cell.angle_beta   90.00
_cell.angle_gamma   90.00
#
_symmetry.space_group_name_H-M   'P 1'
#
loop_
_entity.id
_entity.type
_entity.pdbx_description
1 polymer ?
#
loop_
_entity_poly.entity_id
_entity_poly.type
_entity_poly.pdbx_seq_one_letter_code
_entity_poly.pdbx_strand_id
1 'polypeptide(L)'
;MKQRLPLVALVVAASFTLPDIDSARLNQIQVIGSHNSYKQAIDPALFALLTRTDSVERRPSRFKAIEYSHISLSEQLNLGLQNLEIDVYADTKGGKYAHPKGLALAKGQKPYDPDGVMNAPGFKVLHIQDIDFRSNCLTFAACLDELKRWSAAHPNHYPVFITMNAKDDKIDQPGFTVPEPFTARVYDQLDSTILAGLGRGKLITPDDVRGRSETLEKAVLAGNWPMVKAARGKFMFVLDESETKRAAYIAGHPSLKGRVLFTNAEPGTPEAAFLILNDPIADGAKIRELVKKGYLVRTRADADTREARLNDTRKFEAACASGAQIITTDYYAKSTHFPSDYVVSFNGGTYLRLNPFLR
;
A
#
# COMPACT_ATOMS: atom_id res chain seq x y z
N MET A 1 75.01 18.03 -0.59
CA MET A 1 73.59 17.95 -0.19
C MET A 1 72.71 18.12 -1.43
N LYS A 2 72.02 17.07 -1.88
CA LYS A 2 71.03 17.14 -2.97
C LYS A 2 69.65 17.38 -2.35
N GLN A 3 69.07 18.57 -2.56
CA GLN A 3 67.70 18.87 -2.15
C GLN A 3 66.71 18.11 -3.06
N ARG A 4 65.85 17.28 -2.46
CA ARG A 4 64.74 16.62 -3.15
C ARG A 4 63.51 17.53 -3.08
N LEU A 5 62.97 17.89 -4.25
CA LEU A 5 61.67 18.54 -4.37
C LEU A 5 60.54 17.54 -4.04
N PRO A 6 59.49 17.93 -3.30
CA PRO A 6 58.38 17.05 -3.02
C PRO A 6 57.46 16.97 -4.25
N LEU A 7 57.14 15.75 -4.66
CA LEU A 7 56.15 15.47 -5.68
C LEU A 7 54.76 15.65 -5.06
N VAL A 8 54.05 16.71 -5.44
CA VAL A 8 52.64 16.91 -5.05
C VAL A 8 51.78 15.99 -5.92
N ALA A 9 51.28 14.91 -5.33
CA ALA A 9 50.32 14.03 -5.99
C ALA A 9 48.94 14.72 -6.01
N LEU A 10 48.48 15.10 -7.20
CA LEU A 10 47.14 15.64 -7.42
C LEU A 10 46.14 14.47 -7.36
N VAL A 11 45.45 14.30 -6.24
CA VAL A 11 44.33 13.36 -6.14
C VAL A 11 43.13 13.98 -6.85
N VAL A 12 42.84 13.53 -8.06
CA VAL A 12 41.60 13.86 -8.77
C VAL A 12 40.47 13.10 -8.08
N ALA A 13 39.75 13.78 -7.20
CA ALA A 13 38.51 13.25 -6.63
C ALA A 13 37.45 13.19 -7.75
N ALA A 14 37.24 12.00 -8.32
CA ALA A 14 36.10 11.76 -9.18
C ALA A 14 34.83 12.02 -8.36
N SER A 15 34.13 13.11 -8.67
CA SER A 15 32.84 13.41 -8.08
C SER A 15 31.84 12.42 -8.65
N PHE A 16 31.61 11.31 -7.93
CA PHE A 16 30.50 10.41 -8.21
C PHE A 16 29.21 11.16 -7.88
N THR A 17 28.60 11.79 -8.87
CA THR A 17 27.21 12.24 -8.77
C THR A 17 26.36 11.01 -8.56
N LEU A 18 25.64 10.95 -7.43
CA LEU A 18 24.63 9.90 -7.22
C LEU A 18 23.67 9.91 -8.42
N PRO A 19 23.30 8.74 -8.97
CA PRO A 19 22.36 8.69 -10.07
C PRO A 19 21.08 9.43 -9.70
N ASP A 20 20.56 10.22 -10.63
CA ASP A 20 19.28 10.90 -10.47
C ASP A 20 18.16 9.86 -10.45
N ILE A 21 17.23 9.99 -9.50
CA ILE A 21 16.07 9.10 -9.36
C ILE A 21 15.24 9.08 -10.66
N ASP A 22 15.18 10.20 -11.40
CA ASP A 22 14.43 10.27 -12.65
C ASP A 22 15.02 9.38 -13.77
N SER A 23 16.30 9.04 -13.68
CA SER A 23 16.97 8.14 -14.62
C SER A 23 16.75 6.65 -14.29
N ALA A 24 16.26 6.34 -13.09
CA ALA A 24 15.99 4.98 -12.65
C ALA A 24 14.65 4.46 -13.22
N ARG A 25 14.51 3.15 -13.30
CA ARG A 25 13.22 2.48 -13.54
C ARG A 25 12.43 2.35 -12.24
N LEU A 26 11.12 2.16 -12.34
CA LEU A 26 10.24 1.99 -11.17
C LEU A 26 10.69 0.87 -10.23
N ASN A 27 11.17 -0.25 -10.77
CA ASN A 27 11.66 -1.36 -9.95
C ASN A 27 13.06 -1.12 -9.35
N GLN A 28 13.71 0.00 -9.65
CA GLN A 28 15.03 0.40 -9.14
C GLN A 28 14.94 1.49 -8.06
N ILE A 29 13.75 1.89 -7.65
CA ILE A 29 13.56 2.74 -6.46
C ILE A 29 13.07 1.92 -5.27
N GLN A 30 13.27 2.45 -4.08
CA GLN A 30 12.71 1.92 -2.85
C GLN A 30 11.92 3.02 -2.14
N VAL A 31 10.70 2.70 -1.73
CA VAL A 31 9.77 3.64 -1.12
C VAL A 31 9.20 3.09 0.18
N ILE A 32 8.80 4.01 1.05
CA ILE A 32 8.01 3.72 2.24
C ILE A 32 6.59 4.22 2.01
N GLY A 33 5.63 3.41 2.44
CA GLY A 33 4.20 3.73 2.44
C GLY A 33 3.53 3.33 3.73
N SER A 34 2.28 3.74 3.87
CA SER A 34 1.44 3.33 4.99
C SER A 34 0.60 2.10 4.64
N HIS A 35 0.39 1.24 5.63
CA HIS A 35 -0.55 0.12 5.55
C HIS A 35 -1.92 0.58 6.08
N ASN A 36 -3.01 0.18 5.44
CA ASN A 36 -4.37 0.69 5.71
C ASN A 36 -4.47 2.23 5.80
N SER A 37 -3.91 2.95 4.82
CA SER A 37 -3.71 4.41 4.84
C SER A 37 -4.96 5.24 5.13
N TYR A 38 -6.14 4.71 4.85
CA TYR A 38 -7.42 5.38 5.06
C TYR A 38 -7.88 5.33 6.52
N LYS A 39 -7.33 4.43 7.34
CA LYS A 39 -7.87 4.04 8.64
C LYS A 39 -7.81 5.16 9.66
N GLN A 40 -8.95 5.45 10.28
CA GLN A 40 -9.02 6.23 11.50
C GLN A 40 -8.98 5.31 12.74
N ALA A 41 -8.78 5.92 13.91
CA ALA A 41 -8.83 5.17 15.16
C ALA A 41 -10.23 4.61 15.41
N ILE A 42 -10.29 3.41 15.99
CA ILE A 42 -11.54 2.90 16.56
C ILE A 42 -11.97 3.85 17.68
N ASP A 43 -13.26 4.15 17.76
CA ASP A 43 -13.76 5.05 18.81
C ASP A 43 -13.38 4.49 20.21
N PRO A 44 -12.87 5.33 21.13
CA PRO A 44 -12.38 4.85 22.43
C PRO A 44 -13.41 4.03 23.23
N ALA A 45 -14.70 4.38 23.15
CA ALA A 45 -15.75 3.66 23.85
C ALA A 45 -15.96 2.26 23.27
N LEU A 46 -15.92 2.14 21.94
CA LEU A 46 -16.01 0.86 21.25
C LEU A 46 -14.74 0.03 21.48
N PHE A 47 -13.56 0.63 21.37
CA PHE A 47 -12.28 -0.05 21.57
C PHE A 47 -12.15 -0.64 22.98
N ALA A 48 -12.58 0.10 24.01
CA ALA A 48 -12.61 -0.40 25.39
C ALA A 48 -13.56 -1.60 25.57
N LEU A 49 -14.69 -1.63 24.86
CA LEU A 49 -15.62 -2.76 24.90
C LEU A 49 -15.01 -3.99 24.20
N LEU A 50 -14.44 -3.80 23.01
CA LEU A 50 -13.83 -4.85 22.21
C LEU A 50 -12.65 -5.53 22.95
N THR A 51 -11.76 -4.74 23.55
CA THR A 51 -10.60 -5.26 24.31
C THR A 51 -10.98 -5.99 25.60
N ARG A 52 -12.09 -5.62 26.25
CA ARG A 52 -12.65 -6.39 27.37
C ARG A 52 -13.09 -7.77 26.92
N THR A 53 -13.76 -7.88 25.76
CA THR A 53 -14.16 -9.18 25.20
C THR A 53 -12.96 -10.06 24.86
N ASP A 54 -11.90 -9.52 24.26
CA ASP A 54 -10.65 -10.26 24.01
C ASP A 54 -10.06 -10.86 25.30
N SER A 55 -10.17 -10.14 26.41
CA SER A 55 -9.70 -10.62 27.72
C SER A 55 -10.53 -11.80 28.23
N VAL A 56 -11.84 -11.76 28.04
CA VAL A 56 -12.78 -12.83 28.40
C VAL A 56 -12.57 -14.06 27.51
N GLU A 57 -12.37 -13.87 26.21
CA GLU A 57 -12.16 -14.95 25.23
C GLU A 57 -10.71 -15.50 25.22
N ARG A 58 -9.84 -15.00 26.10
CA ARG A 58 -8.41 -15.36 26.18
C ARG A 58 -7.65 -15.13 24.86
N ARG A 59 -7.97 -14.03 24.16
CA ARG A 59 -7.30 -13.54 22.94
C ARG A 59 -6.75 -12.12 23.12
N PRO A 60 -5.89 -11.85 24.12
CA PRO A 60 -5.64 -10.52 24.70
C PRO A 60 -4.94 -9.48 23.79
N SER A 61 -4.69 -9.80 22.52
CA SER A 61 -3.93 -8.96 21.59
C SER A 61 -4.64 -8.65 20.28
N ARG A 62 -5.81 -9.24 20.00
CA ARG A 62 -6.44 -9.12 18.68
C ARG A 62 -6.82 -7.67 18.36
N PHE A 63 -7.46 -6.95 19.28
CA PHE A 63 -7.80 -5.55 19.05
C PHE A 63 -6.61 -4.61 19.26
N LYS A 64 -5.66 -4.96 20.12
CA LYS A 64 -4.41 -4.20 20.25
C LYS A 64 -3.59 -4.19 18.96
N ALA A 65 -3.68 -5.24 18.15
CA ALA A 65 -3.03 -5.36 16.85
C ALA A 65 -3.55 -4.34 15.81
N ILE A 66 -4.72 -3.76 16.05
CA ILE A 66 -5.36 -2.79 15.14
C ILE A 66 -5.53 -1.39 15.79
N GLU A 67 -4.83 -1.15 16.91
CA GLU A 67 -4.82 0.11 17.65
C GLU A 67 -3.83 1.11 17.00
N TYR A 68 -4.19 1.62 15.83
CA TYR A 68 -3.45 2.66 15.11
C TYR A 68 -4.41 3.47 14.24
N SER A 69 -3.90 4.57 13.66
CA SER A 69 -4.66 5.47 12.81
C SER A 69 -3.73 6.31 11.94
N HIS A 70 -4.27 6.85 10.85
CA HIS A 70 -3.56 7.73 9.95
C HIS A 70 -4.25 9.09 9.79
N ILE A 71 -3.45 10.08 9.41
CA ILE A 71 -3.92 11.36 8.86
C ILE A 71 -4.50 11.13 7.45
N SER A 72 -5.03 12.17 6.78
CA SER A 72 -5.63 12.01 5.44
C SER A 72 -4.64 11.45 4.40
N LEU A 73 -5.15 10.93 3.28
CA LEU A 73 -4.28 10.38 2.22
C LEU A 73 -3.36 11.48 1.66
N SER A 74 -3.90 12.68 1.45
CA SER A 74 -3.15 13.85 0.97
C SER A 74 -2.06 14.28 1.95
N GLU A 75 -2.34 14.30 3.25
CA GLU A 75 -1.35 14.66 4.25
C GLU A 75 -0.23 13.61 4.35
N GLN A 76 -0.55 12.33 4.20
CA GLN A 76 0.45 11.26 4.10
C GLN A 76 1.38 11.47 2.90
N LEU A 77 0.81 11.78 1.73
CA LEU A 77 1.60 12.07 0.54
C LEU A 77 2.41 13.37 0.66
N ASN A 78 1.91 14.38 1.40
CA ASN A 78 2.65 15.61 1.70
C ASN A 78 3.87 15.37 2.61
N LEU A 79 3.85 14.32 3.44
CA LEU A 79 5.05 13.88 4.18
C LEU A 79 6.11 13.24 3.27
N GLY A 80 5.75 12.91 2.02
CA GLY A 80 6.65 12.32 1.03
C GLY A 80 6.54 10.81 0.89
N LEU A 81 5.60 10.16 1.60
CA LEU A 81 5.27 8.75 1.37
C LEU A 81 4.88 8.53 -0.10
N GLN A 82 5.26 7.39 -0.66
CA GLN A 82 4.98 7.05 -2.06
C GLN A 82 4.23 5.73 -2.23
N ASN A 83 3.70 5.20 -1.13
CA ASN A 83 2.75 4.11 -1.19
C ASN A 83 1.62 4.31 -0.18
N LEU A 84 0.41 3.93 -0.62
CA LEU A 84 -0.80 3.87 0.19
C LEU A 84 -1.43 2.48 0.04
N GLU A 85 -2.31 2.13 0.96
CA GLU A 85 -3.10 0.90 0.95
C GLU A 85 -4.56 1.21 1.27
N ILE A 86 -5.48 0.69 0.44
CA ILE A 86 -6.92 0.97 0.52
C ILE A 86 -7.72 -0.33 0.47
N ASP A 87 -8.49 -0.57 1.51
CA ASP A 87 -9.44 -1.68 1.56
C ASP A 87 -10.78 -1.23 1.01
N VAL A 88 -11.34 -2.03 0.11
CA VAL A 88 -12.64 -1.75 -0.49
C VAL A 88 -13.62 -2.89 -0.22
N TYR A 89 -14.85 -2.50 0.13
CA TYR A 89 -16.01 -3.38 0.20
C TYR A 89 -17.00 -2.99 -0.88
N ALA A 90 -17.52 -3.97 -1.62
CA ALA A 90 -18.56 -3.73 -2.61
C ALA A 90 -19.92 -3.49 -1.92
N ASP A 91 -20.63 -2.44 -2.35
CA ASP A 91 -21.98 -2.10 -1.90
C ASP A 91 -22.83 -1.70 -3.11
N THR A 92 -23.30 -2.69 -3.85
CA THR A 92 -23.98 -2.49 -5.14
C THR A 92 -25.27 -1.69 -5.01
N LYS A 93 -25.96 -1.79 -3.87
CA LYS A 93 -27.22 -1.08 -3.60
C LYS A 93 -27.04 0.19 -2.77
N GLY A 94 -25.90 0.33 -2.09
CA GLY A 94 -25.69 1.37 -1.09
C GLY A 94 -26.33 1.02 0.25
N GLY A 95 -25.84 1.67 1.31
CA GLY A 95 -26.41 1.58 2.66
C GLY A 95 -25.99 0.34 3.45
N LYS A 96 -25.33 -0.65 2.85
CA LYS A 96 -24.93 -1.88 3.54
C LYS A 96 -24.04 -1.61 4.75
N TYR A 97 -23.21 -0.57 4.66
CA TYR A 97 -22.24 -0.20 5.69
C TYR A 97 -22.58 1.14 6.37
N ALA A 98 -23.78 1.69 6.17
CA ALA A 98 -24.17 3.00 6.73
C ALA A 98 -24.47 2.95 8.25
N HIS A 99 -24.79 1.76 8.78
CA HIS A 99 -25.14 1.56 10.18
C HIS A 99 -24.31 0.44 10.82
N PRO A 100 -22.98 0.60 10.94
CA PRO A 100 -22.12 -0.45 11.48
C PRO A 100 -22.51 -0.82 12.91
N LYS A 101 -22.53 -2.12 13.22
CA LYS A 101 -22.99 -2.65 14.52
C LYS A 101 -22.28 -2.03 15.72
N GLY A 102 -21.00 -1.68 15.57
CA GLY A 102 -20.20 -1.03 16.61
C GLY A 102 -20.83 0.25 17.16
N LEU A 103 -21.60 0.99 16.37
CA LEU A 103 -22.35 2.16 16.85
C LEU A 103 -23.44 1.80 17.87
N ALA A 104 -24.07 0.63 17.71
CA ALA A 104 -25.05 0.13 18.66
C ALA A 104 -24.40 -0.51 19.90
N LEU A 105 -23.21 -1.11 19.74
CA LEU A 105 -22.48 -1.76 20.84
C LEU A 105 -21.94 -0.75 21.85
N ALA A 106 -21.43 0.39 21.40
CA ALA A 106 -20.92 1.44 22.27
C ALA A 106 -21.62 2.77 21.99
N LYS A 107 -22.30 3.31 23.01
CA LYS A 107 -23.00 4.60 22.94
C LYS A 107 -22.03 5.78 23.09
N GLY A 108 -22.44 6.96 22.62
CA GLY A 108 -21.70 8.22 22.83
C GLY A 108 -20.53 8.46 21.87
N GLN A 109 -20.40 7.64 20.82
CA GLN A 109 -19.39 7.83 19.79
C GLN A 109 -19.67 9.10 18.98
N LYS A 110 -18.61 9.65 18.37
CA LYS A 110 -18.77 10.71 17.36
C LYS A 110 -19.65 10.24 16.19
N PRO A 111 -20.34 11.13 15.47
CA PRO A 111 -21.02 10.76 14.22
C PRO A 111 -20.07 10.00 13.28
N TYR A 112 -20.59 8.98 12.60
CA TYR A 112 -19.80 8.15 11.67
C TYR A 112 -19.90 8.66 10.23
N ASP A 113 -21.13 8.73 9.72
CA ASP A 113 -21.45 9.16 8.36
C ASP A 113 -22.45 10.32 8.43
N PRO A 114 -22.02 11.52 8.87
CA PRO A 114 -22.92 12.65 9.07
C PRO A 114 -23.58 13.13 7.77
N ASP A 115 -22.88 12.96 6.64
CA ASP A 115 -23.35 13.39 5.32
C ASP A 115 -24.13 12.28 4.57
N GLY A 116 -24.26 11.10 5.17
CA GLY A 116 -25.02 9.99 4.60
C GLY A 116 -24.40 9.37 3.34
N VAL A 117 -23.10 9.58 3.08
CA VAL A 117 -22.43 9.13 1.85
C VAL A 117 -22.31 7.60 1.74
N MET A 118 -22.47 6.88 2.86
CA MET A 118 -22.49 5.43 2.87
C MET A 118 -23.78 4.86 2.27
N ASN A 119 -24.84 5.66 2.14
CA ASN A 119 -26.11 5.25 1.52
C ASN A 119 -26.06 5.17 0.00
N ALA A 120 -25.11 5.85 -0.65
CA ALA A 120 -24.95 5.78 -2.10
C ALA A 120 -24.41 4.40 -2.53
N PRO A 121 -24.76 3.87 -3.71
CA PRO A 121 -24.09 2.71 -4.28
C PRO A 121 -22.57 2.92 -4.51
N GLY A 122 -21.83 1.82 -4.58
CA GLY A 122 -20.40 1.80 -4.92
C GLY A 122 -19.50 1.41 -3.75
N PHE A 123 -18.20 1.33 -4.00
CA PHE A 123 -17.25 0.81 -3.03
C PHE A 123 -17.12 1.67 -1.77
N LYS A 124 -17.13 1.02 -0.61
CA LYS A 124 -16.91 1.61 0.71
C LYS A 124 -15.50 1.30 1.19
N VAL A 125 -14.95 2.19 2.00
CA VAL A 125 -13.56 2.08 2.49
C VAL A 125 -13.56 2.04 4.01
N LEU A 126 -13.19 0.88 4.54
CA LEU A 126 -13.15 0.58 5.97
C LEU A 126 -12.27 -0.66 6.22
N HIS A 127 -11.83 -0.87 7.46
CA HIS A 127 -10.88 -1.94 7.78
C HIS A 127 -11.59 -3.26 8.11
N ILE A 128 -12.45 -3.24 9.12
CA ILE A 128 -13.24 -4.42 9.50
C ILE A 128 -14.68 -4.00 9.61
N GLN A 129 -15.56 -4.71 8.90
CA GLN A 129 -16.98 -4.39 8.91
C GLN A 129 -17.51 -4.36 10.35
N ASP A 130 -18.35 -3.36 10.62
CA ASP A 130 -19.02 -3.13 11.89
C ASP A 130 -18.18 -2.77 13.12
N ILE A 131 -16.89 -3.09 13.18
CA ILE A 131 -16.06 -2.91 14.40
C ILE A 131 -14.84 -2.00 14.22
N ASP A 132 -14.36 -1.82 12.99
CA ASP A 132 -13.29 -0.89 12.65
C ASP A 132 -13.61 -0.19 11.33
N PHE A 133 -14.64 0.65 11.39
CA PHE A 133 -15.37 1.14 10.21
C PHE A 133 -15.04 2.59 9.81
N ARG A 134 -14.21 3.29 10.59
CA ARG A 134 -13.92 4.71 10.39
C ARG A 134 -12.76 4.91 9.41
N SER A 135 -12.96 5.84 8.47
CA SER A 135 -12.02 6.13 7.39
C SER A 135 -11.92 7.63 7.16
N ASN A 136 -10.73 8.11 6.75
CA ASN A 136 -10.51 9.47 6.28
C ASN A 136 -11.25 9.77 4.95
N CYS A 137 -11.64 8.72 4.22
CA CYS A 137 -12.50 8.81 3.04
C CYS A 137 -13.45 7.60 3.02
N LEU A 138 -14.73 7.83 3.33
CA LEU A 138 -15.72 6.75 3.56
C LEU A 138 -16.09 5.94 2.31
N THR A 139 -15.98 6.53 1.13
CA THR A 139 -16.23 5.87 -0.15
C THR A 139 -14.96 5.88 -1.00
N PHE A 140 -14.78 4.87 -1.83
CA PHE A 140 -13.62 4.82 -2.72
C PHE A 140 -13.63 5.97 -3.73
N ALA A 141 -14.82 6.41 -4.16
CA ALA A 141 -14.98 7.60 -4.98
C ALA A 141 -14.43 8.86 -4.28
N ALA A 142 -14.69 9.03 -2.98
CA ALA A 142 -14.13 10.14 -2.20
C ALA A 142 -12.60 10.03 -2.07
N CYS A 143 -12.06 8.82 -1.86
CA CYS A 143 -10.61 8.62 -1.83
C CYS A 143 -9.96 8.98 -3.18
N LEU A 144 -10.56 8.56 -4.30
CA LEU A 144 -10.06 8.89 -5.65
C LEU A 144 -10.15 10.38 -5.94
N ASP A 145 -11.21 11.07 -5.50
CA ASP A 145 -11.33 12.52 -5.67
C ASP A 145 -10.29 13.28 -4.86
N GLU A 146 -10.00 12.83 -3.63
CA GLU A 146 -8.90 13.36 -2.81
C GLU A 146 -7.55 13.19 -3.53
N LEU A 147 -7.23 11.98 -4.00
CA LEU A 147 -6.01 11.68 -4.75
C LEU A 147 -5.90 12.52 -6.03
N LYS A 148 -7.02 12.71 -6.74
CA LYS A 148 -7.08 13.53 -7.95
C LYS A 148 -6.74 14.98 -7.66
N ARG A 149 -7.36 15.56 -6.63
CA ARG A 149 -7.12 16.96 -6.21
C ARG A 149 -5.67 17.14 -5.75
N TRP A 150 -5.14 16.21 -4.96
CA TRP A 150 -3.74 16.23 -4.55
C TRP A 150 -2.78 16.14 -5.74
N SER A 151 -3.02 15.23 -6.68
CA SER A 151 -2.18 15.07 -7.88
C SER A 151 -2.22 16.29 -8.80
N ALA A 152 -3.38 16.96 -8.89
CA ALA A 152 -3.51 18.20 -9.65
C ALA A 152 -2.69 19.35 -9.04
N ALA A 153 -2.63 19.42 -7.70
CA ALA A 153 -1.79 20.38 -6.98
C ALA A 153 -0.28 20.05 -7.05
N HIS A 154 0.07 18.79 -7.32
CA HIS A 154 1.46 18.29 -7.38
C HIS A 154 1.75 17.58 -8.70
N PRO A 155 1.64 18.24 -9.88
CA PRO A 155 1.64 17.56 -11.18
C PRO A 155 2.91 16.73 -11.48
N ASN A 156 4.03 17.05 -10.81
CA ASN A 156 5.32 16.38 -10.96
C ASN A 156 5.67 15.45 -9.78
N HIS A 157 4.69 15.06 -8.95
CA HIS A 157 4.94 14.13 -7.84
C HIS A 157 5.61 12.83 -8.34
N TYR A 158 6.43 12.20 -7.50
CA TYR A 158 6.94 10.86 -7.81
C TYR A 158 5.78 9.85 -7.92
N PRO A 159 5.96 8.74 -8.65
CA PRO A 159 4.92 7.72 -8.77
C PRO A 159 4.46 7.22 -7.40
N VAL A 160 3.14 7.14 -7.21
CA VAL A 160 2.52 6.63 -5.98
C VAL A 160 1.97 5.24 -6.24
N PHE A 161 2.38 4.27 -5.44
CA PHE A 161 1.85 2.91 -5.50
C PHE A 161 0.64 2.78 -4.57
N ILE A 162 -0.43 2.13 -5.01
CA ILE A 162 -1.63 1.94 -4.19
C ILE A 162 -1.96 0.45 -4.15
N THR A 163 -1.75 -0.17 -3.00
CA THR A 163 -2.19 -1.55 -2.76
C THR A 163 -3.68 -1.54 -2.41
N MET A 164 -4.42 -2.52 -2.91
CA MET A 164 -5.86 -2.64 -2.68
C MET A 164 -6.23 -4.04 -2.21
N ASN A 165 -7.02 -4.11 -1.14
CA ASN A 165 -7.63 -5.34 -0.67
C ASN A 165 -9.12 -5.35 -1.04
N ALA A 166 -9.58 -6.44 -1.64
CA ALA A 166 -10.96 -6.66 -2.05
C ALA A 166 -11.69 -7.44 -0.95
N LYS A 167 -12.22 -6.71 0.03
CA LYS A 167 -12.73 -7.28 1.28
C LYS A 167 -14.13 -7.87 1.10
N ASP A 168 -14.23 -9.18 1.30
CA ASP A 168 -15.50 -9.91 1.33
C ASP A 168 -15.61 -10.97 2.46
N ASP A 169 -14.66 -10.95 3.40
CA ASP A 169 -14.62 -11.86 4.55
C ASP A 169 -15.84 -11.67 5.46
N LYS A 170 -16.46 -12.77 5.89
CA LYS A 170 -17.60 -12.73 6.82
C LYS A 170 -17.12 -12.78 8.26
N ILE A 171 -17.72 -11.96 9.12
CA ILE A 171 -17.67 -12.18 10.57
C ILE A 171 -18.77 -13.17 10.92
N ASP A 172 -18.39 -14.36 11.40
CA ASP A 172 -19.32 -15.42 11.78
C ASP A 172 -19.98 -15.13 13.14
N GLN A 173 -20.79 -14.07 13.17
CA GLN A 173 -21.57 -13.66 14.34
C GLN A 173 -22.94 -13.11 13.90
N PRO A 174 -24.04 -13.46 14.59
CA PRO A 174 -25.37 -12.97 14.24
C PRO A 174 -25.47 -11.44 14.21
N GLY A 175 -26.11 -10.92 13.16
CA GLY A 175 -26.38 -9.49 13.00
C GLY A 175 -25.19 -8.64 12.57
N PHE A 176 -24.04 -9.25 12.23
CA PHE A 176 -22.97 -8.54 11.51
C PHE A 176 -23.28 -8.45 10.02
N THR A 177 -22.78 -7.39 9.41
CA THR A 177 -22.90 -7.11 7.99
C THR A 177 -22.19 -8.20 7.18
N VAL A 178 -22.91 -8.76 6.21
CA VAL A 178 -22.37 -9.76 5.27
C VAL A 178 -21.88 -9.04 4.01
N PRO A 179 -20.56 -9.04 3.72
CA PRO A 179 -20.03 -8.40 2.52
C PRO A 179 -20.53 -9.01 1.21
N GLU A 180 -20.51 -8.21 0.15
CA GLU A 180 -20.73 -8.71 -1.21
C GLU A 180 -19.44 -9.38 -1.72
N PRO A 181 -19.54 -10.54 -2.40
CA PRO A 181 -18.37 -11.23 -2.93
C PRO A 181 -17.76 -10.48 -4.12
N PHE A 182 -16.44 -10.48 -4.21
CA PHE A 182 -15.74 -9.92 -5.38
C PHE A 182 -15.76 -10.89 -6.57
N THR A 183 -16.80 -10.76 -7.40
CA THR A 183 -16.92 -11.46 -8.69
C THR A 183 -16.19 -10.72 -9.80
N ALA A 184 -16.00 -11.35 -10.97
CA ALA A 184 -15.42 -10.71 -12.15
C ALA A 184 -16.11 -9.37 -12.50
N ARG A 185 -17.45 -9.30 -12.41
CA ARG A 185 -18.20 -8.06 -12.65
C ARG A 185 -17.89 -6.96 -11.64
N VAL A 186 -17.71 -7.33 -10.37
CA VAL A 186 -17.34 -6.36 -9.31
C VAL A 186 -15.94 -5.83 -9.58
N TYR A 187 -15.03 -6.67 -10.05
CA TYR A 187 -13.71 -6.22 -10.48
C TYR A 187 -13.72 -5.31 -11.71
N ASP A 188 -14.59 -5.57 -12.69
CA ASP A 188 -14.77 -4.66 -13.84
C ASP A 188 -15.29 -3.29 -13.38
N GLN A 189 -16.16 -3.28 -12.37
CA GLN A 189 -16.61 -2.04 -11.73
C GLN A 189 -15.49 -1.34 -10.97
N LEU A 190 -14.59 -2.07 -10.31
CA LEU A 190 -13.43 -1.50 -9.64
C LEU A 190 -12.49 -0.81 -10.63
N ASP A 191 -12.11 -1.49 -11.72
CA ASP A 191 -11.30 -0.92 -12.81
C ASP A 191 -11.95 0.35 -13.37
N SER A 192 -13.26 0.28 -13.67
CA SER A 192 -14.02 1.40 -14.21
C SER A 192 -14.09 2.58 -13.23
N THR A 193 -14.20 2.31 -11.93
CA THR A 193 -14.23 3.34 -10.88
C THR A 193 -12.90 4.09 -10.81
N ILE A 194 -11.76 3.37 -10.87
CA ILE A 194 -10.42 3.99 -10.88
C ILE A 194 -10.24 4.84 -12.14
N LEU A 195 -10.60 4.30 -13.31
CA LEU A 195 -10.52 5.01 -14.58
C LEU A 195 -11.38 6.28 -14.59
N ALA A 196 -12.61 6.22 -14.08
CA ALA A 196 -13.50 7.37 -14.00
C ALA A 196 -13.00 8.43 -13.00
N GLY A 197 -12.47 7.99 -11.85
CA GLY A 197 -11.97 8.88 -10.81
C GLY A 197 -10.73 9.66 -11.24
N LEU A 198 -9.68 8.95 -11.66
CA LEU A 198 -8.35 9.54 -11.91
C LEU A 198 -8.09 9.85 -13.39
N GLY A 199 -8.73 9.12 -14.30
CA GLY A 199 -8.45 9.18 -15.74
C GLY A 199 -7.22 8.36 -16.14
N ARG A 200 -7.25 7.75 -17.33
CA ARG A 200 -6.18 6.86 -17.83
C ARG A 200 -4.78 7.48 -17.83
N GLY A 201 -4.68 8.79 -18.09
CA GLY A 201 -3.40 9.51 -18.13
C GLY A 201 -2.67 9.59 -16.78
N LYS A 202 -3.39 9.39 -15.67
CA LYS A 202 -2.86 9.36 -14.31
C LYS A 202 -2.47 7.96 -13.84
N LEU A 203 -2.58 6.94 -14.68
CA LEU A 203 -2.36 5.55 -14.31
C LEU A 203 -1.15 4.96 -15.02
N ILE A 204 -0.46 4.07 -14.31
CA ILE A 204 0.48 3.09 -14.86
C ILE A 204 -0.23 1.75 -14.73
N THR A 205 -0.57 1.13 -15.86
CA THR A 205 -1.31 -0.14 -15.91
C THR A 205 -0.41 -1.29 -16.35
N PRO A 206 -0.81 -2.56 -16.15
CA PRO A 206 -0.10 -3.72 -16.69
C PRO A 206 0.25 -3.59 -18.17
N ASP A 207 -0.66 -3.05 -18.98
CA ASP A 207 -0.43 -2.83 -20.41
C ASP A 207 0.73 -1.87 -20.71
N ASP A 208 0.98 -0.86 -19.87
CA ASP A 208 2.10 0.08 -20.01
C ASP A 208 3.45 -0.61 -19.81
N VAL A 209 3.50 -1.59 -18.90
CA VAL A 209 4.70 -2.38 -18.60
C VAL A 209 4.87 -3.54 -19.58
N ARG A 210 3.77 -4.17 -20.01
CA ARG A 210 3.81 -5.28 -20.97
C ARG A 210 4.27 -4.81 -22.34
N GLY A 211 3.82 -3.63 -22.79
CA GLY A 211 4.14 -3.11 -24.11
C GLY A 211 3.80 -4.11 -25.22
N ARG A 212 4.82 -4.52 -25.99
CA ARG A 212 4.68 -5.48 -27.10
C ARG A 212 5.02 -6.92 -26.72
N SER A 213 5.43 -7.17 -25.49
CA SER A 213 5.75 -8.53 -25.03
C SER A 213 4.50 -9.41 -25.01
N GLU A 214 4.70 -10.70 -25.27
CA GLU A 214 3.62 -11.68 -25.28
C GLU A 214 2.89 -11.76 -23.92
N THR A 215 3.68 -11.73 -22.83
CA THR A 215 3.19 -11.68 -21.46
C THR A 215 3.83 -10.53 -20.69
N LEU A 216 3.13 -10.05 -19.66
CA LEU A 216 3.58 -9.05 -18.71
C LEU A 216 4.85 -9.52 -18.01
N GLU A 217 4.88 -10.77 -17.57
CA GLU A 217 6.07 -11.34 -16.94
C GLU A 217 7.30 -11.28 -17.84
N LYS A 218 7.18 -11.68 -19.11
CA LYS A 218 8.30 -11.59 -20.06
C LYS A 218 8.81 -10.15 -20.18
N ALA A 219 7.92 -9.16 -20.15
CA ALA A 219 8.31 -7.75 -20.16
C ALA A 219 9.04 -7.33 -18.89
N VAL A 220 8.56 -7.75 -17.73
CA VAL A 220 9.15 -7.45 -16.42
C VAL A 220 10.55 -8.07 -16.27
N LEU A 221 10.70 -9.34 -16.67
CA LEU A 221 12.00 -10.04 -16.67
C LEU A 221 13.00 -9.43 -17.67
N ALA A 222 12.50 -8.80 -18.74
CA ALA A 222 13.30 -8.03 -19.68
C ALA A 222 13.58 -6.58 -19.22
N GLY A 223 13.15 -6.20 -18.00
CA GLY A 223 13.40 -4.87 -17.44
C GLY A 223 12.52 -3.76 -18.03
N ASN A 224 11.35 -4.07 -18.58
CA ASN A 224 10.49 -3.10 -19.28
C ASN A 224 9.70 -2.16 -18.36
N TRP A 225 10.11 -2.01 -17.09
CA TRP A 225 9.52 -1.03 -16.19
C TRP A 225 9.76 0.40 -16.71
N PRO A 226 8.76 1.29 -16.66
CA PRO A 226 8.92 2.70 -17.00
C PRO A 226 10.02 3.37 -16.20
N MET A 227 10.67 4.38 -16.78
CA MET A 227 11.52 5.30 -16.03
C MET A 227 10.68 6.11 -15.04
N VAL A 228 11.24 6.46 -13.89
CA VAL A 228 10.57 7.31 -12.89
C VAL A 228 10.14 8.64 -13.51
N LYS A 229 10.97 9.23 -14.38
CA LYS A 229 10.61 10.45 -15.13
C LYS A 229 9.30 10.32 -15.91
N ALA A 230 9.06 9.18 -16.55
CA ALA A 230 7.84 8.92 -17.33
C ALA A 230 6.63 8.52 -16.46
N ALA A 231 6.91 8.18 -15.19
CA ALA A 231 5.95 7.75 -14.19
C ALA A 231 5.54 8.89 -13.23
N ARG A 232 6.20 10.05 -13.26
CA ARG A 232 5.80 11.22 -12.48
C ARG A 232 4.34 11.60 -12.73
N GLY A 233 3.68 12.05 -11.67
CA GLY A 233 2.29 12.49 -11.71
C GLY A 233 1.28 11.34 -11.87
N LYS A 234 1.69 10.08 -11.69
CA LYS A 234 0.87 8.89 -11.91
C LYS A 234 0.78 7.98 -10.68
N PHE A 235 -0.23 7.13 -10.71
CA PHE A 235 -0.53 6.11 -9.72
C PHE A 235 -0.42 4.71 -10.33
N MET A 236 0.08 3.75 -9.56
CA MET A 236 0.12 2.33 -9.93
C MET A 236 -0.68 1.54 -8.90
N PHE A 237 -1.77 0.89 -9.32
CA PHE A 237 -2.63 0.12 -8.42
C PHE A 237 -2.28 -1.37 -8.44
N VAL A 238 -2.36 -2.01 -7.29
CA VAL A 238 -2.05 -3.44 -7.12
C VAL A 238 -3.14 -4.10 -6.29
N LEU A 239 -3.72 -5.17 -6.79
CA LEU A 239 -4.65 -6.02 -6.07
C LEU A 239 -3.87 -7.03 -5.21
N ASP A 240 -3.94 -6.88 -3.89
CA ASP A 240 -3.39 -7.84 -2.92
C ASP A 240 -4.42 -8.92 -2.61
N GLU A 241 -4.58 -9.83 -3.57
CA GLU A 241 -5.48 -10.96 -3.44
C GLU A 241 -4.81 -12.23 -3.95
N SER A 242 -5.24 -13.37 -3.40
CA SER A 242 -4.75 -14.69 -3.77
C SER A 242 -5.86 -15.57 -4.32
N GLU A 243 -5.45 -16.74 -4.85
CA GLU A 243 -6.34 -17.85 -5.17
C GLU A 243 -7.57 -17.44 -6.01
N THR A 244 -8.76 -17.66 -5.47
CA THR A 244 -10.05 -17.50 -6.16
C THR A 244 -10.33 -16.04 -6.53
N LYS A 245 -10.01 -15.09 -5.64
CA LYS A 245 -10.20 -13.65 -5.89
C LYS A 245 -9.27 -13.16 -6.99
N ARG A 246 -8.00 -13.54 -6.95
CA ARG A 246 -7.04 -13.22 -8.03
C ARG A 246 -7.44 -13.86 -9.35
N ALA A 247 -7.84 -15.13 -9.34
CA ALA A 247 -8.31 -15.82 -10.54
C ALA A 247 -9.54 -15.14 -11.15
N ALA A 248 -10.49 -14.68 -10.33
CA ALA A 248 -11.66 -13.93 -10.79
C ALA A 248 -11.28 -12.58 -11.44
N TYR A 249 -10.24 -11.90 -10.93
CA TYR A 249 -9.70 -10.70 -11.58
C TYR A 249 -9.04 -11.01 -12.93
N ILE A 250 -8.29 -12.10 -13.02
CA ILE A 250 -7.55 -12.48 -14.24
C ILE A 250 -8.47 -13.04 -15.33
N ALA A 251 -9.59 -13.66 -14.96
CA ALA A 251 -10.51 -14.32 -15.90
C ALA A 251 -10.94 -13.40 -17.06
N GLY A 252 -10.69 -13.84 -18.30
CA GLY A 252 -10.97 -13.05 -19.51
C GLY A 252 -9.88 -12.03 -19.88
N HIS A 253 -8.88 -11.85 -19.04
CA HIS A 253 -7.79 -10.88 -19.20
C HIS A 253 -6.41 -11.56 -19.08
N PRO A 254 -6.08 -12.52 -19.97
CA PRO A 254 -4.80 -13.23 -19.88
C PRO A 254 -3.64 -12.24 -19.92
N SER A 255 -2.69 -12.42 -19.00
CA SER A 255 -1.57 -11.51 -18.80
C SER A 255 -1.99 -10.07 -18.44
N LEU A 256 -3.11 -9.94 -17.73
CA LEU A 256 -3.74 -8.68 -17.29
C LEU A 256 -4.06 -7.71 -18.44
N LYS A 257 -4.32 -8.22 -19.66
CA LYS A 257 -4.69 -7.40 -20.82
C LYS A 257 -5.92 -6.54 -20.53
N GLY A 258 -5.79 -5.22 -20.63
CA GLY A 258 -6.89 -4.28 -20.41
C GLY A 258 -7.29 -4.08 -18.94
N ARG A 259 -6.59 -4.71 -17.98
CA ARG A 259 -6.80 -4.49 -16.55
C ARG A 259 -6.11 -3.21 -16.07
N VAL A 260 -6.63 -2.62 -15.00
CA VAL A 260 -6.05 -1.42 -14.38
C VAL A 260 -5.04 -1.79 -13.30
N LEU A 261 -5.36 -2.77 -12.45
CA LEU A 261 -4.52 -3.20 -11.35
C LEU A 261 -3.52 -4.27 -11.81
N PHE A 262 -2.32 -4.22 -11.25
CA PHE A 262 -1.43 -5.37 -11.17
C PHE A 262 -1.97 -6.35 -10.12
N THR A 263 -1.51 -7.60 -10.14
CA THR A 263 -1.90 -8.60 -9.14
C THR A 263 -0.69 -9.15 -8.41
N ASN A 264 -0.88 -9.60 -7.17
CA ASN A 264 0.08 -10.44 -6.44
C ASN A 264 0.13 -11.86 -7.05
N ALA A 265 0.65 -11.98 -8.28
CA ALA A 265 0.70 -13.23 -9.03
C ALA A 265 2.02 -13.98 -8.83
N GLU A 266 1.96 -15.32 -8.85
CA GLU A 266 3.13 -16.17 -8.63
C GLU A 266 4.16 -15.99 -9.75
N PRO A 267 5.47 -16.01 -9.43
CA PRO A 267 6.52 -16.07 -10.45
C PRO A 267 6.33 -17.29 -11.36
N GLY A 268 6.55 -17.10 -12.65
CA GLY A 268 6.35 -18.06 -13.74
C GLY A 268 4.99 -17.95 -14.43
N THR A 269 4.08 -17.11 -13.94
CA THR A 269 2.74 -16.93 -14.54
C THR A 269 2.70 -15.74 -15.50
N PRO A 270 1.87 -15.75 -16.56
CA PRO A 270 1.78 -14.63 -17.52
C PRO A 270 1.48 -13.26 -16.89
N GLU A 271 0.85 -13.23 -15.72
CA GLU A 271 0.45 -12.04 -14.95
C GLU A 271 1.52 -11.57 -13.95
N ALA A 272 2.61 -12.32 -13.77
CA ALA A 272 3.62 -12.03 -12.76
C ALA A 272 4.38 -10.72 -13.04
N ALA A 273 4.33 -9.79 -12.10
CA ALA A 273 5.03 -8.51 -12.18
C ALA A 273 5.32 -7.95 -10.79
N PHE A 274 4.33 -8.06 -9.91
CA PHE A 274 4.32 -7.55 -8.56
C PHE A 274 4.08 -8.69 -7.57
N LEU A 275 4.80 -8.70 -6.46
CA LEU A 275 4.65 -9.69 -5.40
C LEU A 275 4.56 -9.05 -4.02
N ILE A 276 3.75 -9.65 -3.15
CA ILE A 276 3.61 -9.23 -1.76
C ILE A 276 4.14 -10.34 -0.86
N LEU A 277 5.25 -10.04 -0.18
CA LEU A 277 5.94 -10.96 0.73
C LEU A 277 6.12 -10.25 2.08
N ASN A 278 5.26 -10.57 3.03
CA ASN A 278 5.06 -9.76 4.24
C ASN A 278 6.12 -9.96 5.34
N ASP A 279 6.89 -11.04 5.29
CA ASP A 279 7.92 -11.33 6.28
C ASP A 279 9.33 -11.20 5.68
N PRO A 280 9.96 -10.02 5.76
CA PRO A 280 11.30 -9.83 5.19
C PRO A 280 12.40 -10.55 5.99
N ILE A 281 12.12 -11.00 7.22
CA ILE A 281 13.08 -11.79 8.00
C ILE A 281 13.10 -13.22 7.48
N ALA A 282 11.92 -13.83 7.29
CA ALA A 282 11.81 -15.18 6.76
C ALA A 282 12.08 -15.25 5.25
N ASP A 283 11.53 -14.31 4.47
CA ASP A 283 11.57 -14.33 3.01
C ASP A 283 12.72 -13.50 2.42
N GLY A 284 13.60 -12.91 3.23
CA GLY A 284 14.60 -11.94 2.77
C GLY A 284 15.48 -12.42 1.60
N ALA A 285 15.86 -13.69 1.58
CA ALA A 285 16.61 -14.29 0.47
C ALA A 285 15.76 -14.41 -0.81
N LYS A 286 14.51 -14.87 -0.67
CA LYS A 286 13.54 -15.02 -1.76
C LYS A 286 13.19 -13.65 -2.35
N ILE A 287 12.93 -12.65 -1.52
CA ILE A 287 12.69 -11.26 -1.95
C ILE A 287 13.85 -10.78 -2.80
N ARG A 288 15.09 -10.95 -2.32
CA ARG A 288 16.29 -10.50 -3.06
C ARG A 288 16.42 -11.18 -4.42
N GLU A 289 16.13 -12.48 -4.50
CA GLU A 289 16.15 -13.21 -5.77
C GLU A 289 15.12 -12.66 -6.76
N LEU A 290 13.88 -12.43 -6.30
CA LEU A 290 12.79 -11.89 -7.13
C LEU A 290 13.08 -10.46 -7.61
N VAL A 291 13.57 -9.61 -6.71
CA VAL A 291 14.02 -8.25 -7.03
C VAL A 291 15.09 -8.28 -8.13
N LYS A 292 16.09 -9.17 -8.05
CA LYS A 292 17.13 -9.33 -9.07
C LYS A 292 16.59 -9.82 -10.42
N LYS A 293 15.53 -10.63 -10.43
CA LYS A 293 14.87 -11.09 -11.67
C LYS A 293 14.09 -9.97 -12.37
N GLY A 294 13.82 -8.86 -11.69
CA GLY A 294 13.14 -7.70 -12.27
C GLY A 294 11.74 -7.47 -11.70
N TYR A 295 11.22 -8.34 -10.85
CA TYR A 295 9.93 -8.14 -10.20
C TYR A 295 9.95 -6.95 -9.23
N LEU A 296 8.79 -6.35 -9.04
CA LEU A 296 8.56 -5.40 -7.95
C LEU A 296 8.01 -6.17 -6.74
N VAL A 297 8.59 -5.97 -5.57
CA VAL A 297 8.19 -6.63 -4.33
C VAL A 297 7.78 -5.61 -3.26
N ARG A 298 6.62 -5.84 -2.63
CA ARG A 298 6.21 -5.17 -1.40
C ARG A 298 6.44 -6.07 -0.19
N THR A 299 6.91 -5.48 0.90
CA THR A 299 7.07 -6.12 2.21
C THR A 299 6.68 -5.17 3.34
N ARG A 300 6.75 -5.62 4.59
CA ARG A 300 6.36 -4.85 5.78
C ARG A 300 7.55 -4.51 6.67
N ALA A 301 7.51 -3.33 7.28
CA ALA A 301 8.44 -2.90 8.33
C ALA A 301 8.02 -3.39 9.73
N ASP A 302 6.71 -3.58 9.92
CA ASP A 302 6.06 -3.91 11.20
C ASP A 302 4.73 -4.62 10.96
N ALA A 303 4.22 -5.30 11.99
CA ALA A 303 2.90 -5.94 11.98
C ALA A 303 2.27 -5.96 13.38
N ASP A 304 0.93 -5.90 13.42
CA ASP A 304 0.14 -6.10 14.63
C ASP A 304 0.53 -5.18 15.80
N THR A 305 1.02 -3.97 15.50
CA THR A 305 1.59 -3.00 16.45
C THR A 305 2.81 -3.49 17.25
N ARG A 306 3.29 -4.71 16.98
CA ARG A 306 4.25 -5.41 17.85
C ARG A 306 5.62 -4.72 17.84
N GLU A 307 6.17 -4.47 16.67
CA GLU A 307 7.46 -3.79 16.52
C GLU A 307 7.43 -2.40 17.13
N ALA A 308 6.33 -1.66 16.95
CA ALA A 308 6.16 -0.34 17.56
C ALA A 308 6.12 -0.39 19.09
N ARG A 309 5.38 -1.33 19.69
CA ARG A 309 5.32 -1.47 21.15
C ARG A 309 6.64 -1.93 21.77
N LEU A 310 7.44 -2.69 21.02
CA LEU A 310 8.75 -3.18 21.46
C LEU A 310 9.90 -2.25 21.07
N ASN A 311 9.64 -1.19 20.28
CA ASN A 311 10.65 -0.37 19.61
C ASN A 311 11.68 -1.22 18.85
N ASP A 312 11.21 -2.24 18.11
CA ASP A 312 12.04 -3.24 17.44
C ASP A 312 12.17 -2.95 15.93
N THR A 313 13.33 -2.48 15.49
CA THR A 313 13.60 -2.10 14.10
C THR A 313 14.05 -3.25 13.19
N ARG A 314 14.25 -4.46 13.72
CA ARG A 314 14.87 -5.57 12.97
C ARG A 314 14.11 -5.94 11.69
N LYS A 315 12.77 -5.91 11.73
CA LYS A 315 11.95 -6.21 10.54
C LYS A 315 12.09 -5.13 9.47
N PHE A 316 12.12 -3.85 9.86
CA PHE A 316 12.39 -2.74 8.93
C PHE A 316 13.80 -2.81 8.32
N GLU A 317 14.81 -3.14 9.13
CA GLU A 317 16.18 -3.33 8.66
C GLU A 317 16.28 -4.49 7.66
N ALA A 318 15.61 -5.61 7.95
CA ALA A 318 15.50 -6.75 7.03
C ALA A 318 14.77 -6.37 5.73
N ALA A 319 13.67 -5.61 5.82
CA ALA A 319 12.95 -5.10 4.66
C ALA A 319 13.85 -4.27 3.75
N CYS A 320 14.57 -3.30 4.33
CA CYS A 320 15.56 -2.50 3.62
C CYS A 320 16.64 -3.37 2.96
N ALA A 321 17.21 -4.30 3.72
CA ALA A 321 18.30 -5.16 3.28
C ALA A 321 17.87 -6.20 2.25
N SER A 322 16.59 -6.57 2.18
CA SER A 322 16.06 -7.53 1.20
C SER A 322 16.06 -6.99 -0.23
N GLY A 323 15.96 -5.66 -0.38
CA GLY A 323 15.82 -4.99 -1.67
C GLY A 323 14.38 -4.87 -2.17
N ALA A 324 13.37 -5.28 -1.39
CA ALA A 324 11.96 -5.00 -1.71
C ALA A 324 11.76 -3.51 -2.00
N GLN A 325 11.08 -3.17 -3.09
CA GLN A 325 10.91 -1.79 -3.54
C GLN A 325 9.86 -1.02 -2.74
N ILE A 326 8.86 -1.70 -2.17
CA ILE A 326 7.83 -1.04 -1.35
C ILE A 326 7.89 -1.62 0.06
N ILE A 327 8.07 -0.75 1.05
CA ILE A 327 8.08 -1.11 2.47
C ILE A 327 6.91 -0.40 3.14
N THR A 328 5.95 -1.14 3.67
CA THR A 328 4.80 -0.56 4.34
C THR A 328 4.92 -0.60 5.86
N THR A 329 4.35 0.39 6.52
CA THR A 329 4.39 0.56 7.97
C THR A 329 3.08 1.15 8.47
N ASP A 330 2.66 0.79 9.68
CA ASP A 330 1.61 1.54 10.39
C ASP A 330 2.20 2.79 11.12
N TYR A 331 3.55 2.94 11.15
CA TYR A 331 4.30 3.84 12.03
C TYR A 331 5.38 4.66 11.29
N TYR A 332 5.02 5.33 10.19
CA TYR A 332 5.86 6.38 9.60
C TYR A 332 5.93 7.65 10.49
N ALA A 333 5.10 7.71 11.53
CA ALA A 333 5.08 8.69 12.61
C ALA A 333 4.90 7.96 13.95
N LYS A 334 5.27 8.63 15.05
CA LYS A 334 5.14 8.06 16.40
C LYS A 334 3.68 7.74 16.74
N SER A 335 3.48 6.67 17.50
CA SER A 335 2.15 6.31 18.01
C SER A 335 1.62 7.38 18.95
N THR A 336 0.35 7.74 18.77
CA THR A 336 -0.43 8.55 19.73
C THR A 336 -1.30 7.69 20.64
N HIS A 337 -1.35 6.37 20.41
CA HIS A 337 -2.24 5.44 21.12
C HIS A 337 -1.54 4.75 22.31
N PHE A 338 -0.21 4.66 22.26
CA PHE A 338 0.61 4.11 23.32
C PHE A 338 2.02 4.71 23.28
N PRO A 339 2.76 4.76 24.41
CA PRO A 339 4.14 5.25 24.42
C PRO A 339 5.03 4.40 23.51
N SER A 340 5.62 5.03 22.50
CA SER A 340 6.56 4.41 21.57
C SER A 340 7.38 5.48 20.86
N ASP A 341 8.67 5.24 20.71
CA ASP A 341 9.58 6.06 19.90
C ASP A 341 9.80 5.48 18.50
N TYR A 342 9.17 4.33 18.20
CA TYR A 342 9.26 3.66 16.93
C TYR A 342 8.74 4.52 15.79
N VAL A 343 9.60 4.76 14.80
CA VAL A 343 9.28 5.48 13.57
C VAL A 343 10.04 4.83 12.43
N VAL A 344 9.34 4.62 11.31
CA VAL A 344 9.90 4.05 10.09
C VAL A 344 10.14 5.15 9.06
N SER A 345 11.41 5.36 8.72
CA SER A 345 11.87 6.21 7.62
C SER A 345 13.24 5.74 7.15
N PHE A 346 13.63 6.07 5.91
CA PHE A 346 15.02 5.92 5.51
C PHE A 346 15.91 6.96 6.22
N ASN A 347 17.23 6.80 6.05
CA ASN A 347 18.20 7.74 6.58
C ASN A 347 17.87 9.19 6.14
N GLY A 348 18.01 10.14 7.07
CA GLY A 348 17.63 11.53 6.85
C GLY A 348 16.13 11.82 6.87
N GLY A 349 15.30 10.87 7.33
CA GLY A 349 13.84 11.07 7.44
C GLY A 349 13.11 11.05 6.10
N THR A 350 13.68 10.37 5.10
CA THR A 350 13.12 10.30 3.74
C THR A 350 12.28 9.03 3.54
N TYR A 351 11.40 9.04 2.55
CA TYR A 351 10.50 7.91 2.22
C TYR A 351 10.68 7.38 0.80
N LEU A 352 11.65 7.91 0.05
CA LEU A 352 11.99 7.46 -1.29
C LEU A 352 13.51 7.55 -1.47
N ARG A 353 14.09 6.50 -2.05
CA ARG A 353 15.51 6.44 -2.42
C ARG A 353 15.72 5.53 -3.62
N LEU A 354 16.92 5.55 -4.20
CA LEU A 354 17.35 4.48 -5.12
C LEU A 354 17.48 3.15 -4.36
N ASN A 355 17.12 2.05 -5.03
CA ASN A 355 17.30 0.72 -4.49
C ASN A 355 18.81 0.41 -4.38
N PRO A 356 19.30 0.00 -3.19
CA PRO A 356 20.73 -0.20 -2.99
C PRO A 356 21.32 -1.39 -3.78
N PHE A 357 20.49 -2.30 -4.29
CA PHE A 357 20.92 -3.52 -4.99
C PHE A 357 20.76 -3.47 -6.51
N LEU A 358 19.92 -2.58 -7.01
CA LEU A 358 19.61 -2.46 -8.43
C LEU A 358 20.19 -1.13 -8.92
N ARG A 359 21.39 -1.18 -9.50
CA ARG A 359 22.02 -0.04 -10.18
C ARG A 359 21.92 -0.24 -11.68
#